data_AF-A0A2V5X4V7-F1
#
_entry.id   AF-A0A2V5X4V7-F1
#
_cell.length_a   1.000
_cell.length_b   1.000
_cell.length_c   1.000
_cell.angle_alpha   90.00
_cell.angle_beta   90.00
_cell.angle_gamma   90.00
#
_symmetry.space_group_name_H-M   'P 1'
#
loop_
_entity.id
_entity.type
_entity.pdbx_description
1 polymer ?
#
loop_
_entity_poly.entity_id
_entity_poly.type
_entity_poly.pdbx_seq_one_letter_code
_entity_poly.pdbx_strand_id
1 'polypeptide(L)'
;MWFRSIRMFLSVVVACTICHGQTKKRSAIQWKPSDCTSPLLLPEGLYDLSQFGKGQYRIDGKMSAGHFDCIYFIFQPDAALNPETVAGATESSFVVKDTKVIWRSYKTIVEGRPVIRKEAVMPNILPHEKQGNSSDYIWIRVDADSQPILDQLTPAAEEILRDLAQPQS
;
A
#
# COMPACT_ATOMS: atom_id res chain seq x y z
N MET A 1 12.01 -27.44 -35.45
CA MET A 1 12.44 -26.39 -34.50
C MET A 1 11.55 -25.15 -34.74
N TRP A 2 10.28 -25.21 -34.32
CA TRP A 2 9.26 -24.17 -34.62
C TRP A 2 8.12 -24.16 -33.57
N PHE A 3 8.43 -24.53 -32.32
CA PHE A 3 7.45 -24.58 -31.23
C PHE A 3 7.85 -23.79 -29.97
N ARG A 4 9.05 -23.18 -29.96
CA ARG A 4 9.54 -22.42 -28.81
C ARG A 4 9.18 -20.92 -28.84
N SER A 5 8.91 -20.36 -30.02
CA SER A 5 8.66 -18.91 -30.16
C SER A 5 7.22 -18.47 -29.87
N ILE A 6 6.25 -19.39 -29.88
CA ILE A 6 4.82 -19.07 -29.67
C ILE A 6 4.48 -18.90 -28.18
N ARG A 7 5.20 -19.58 -27.27
CA ARG A 7 4.93 -19.48 -25.83
C ARG A 7 5.34 -18.15 -25.22
N MET A 8 6.30 -17.44 -25.81
CA MET A 8 6.81 -16.18 -25.26
C MET A 8 5.88 -14.99 -25.58
N PHE A 9 5.19 -15.03 -26.72
CA PHE A 9 4.21 -13.99 -27.10
C PHE A 9 2.91 -14.07 -26.28
N LEU A 10 2.47 -15.27 -25.88
CA LEU A 10 1.23 -15.42 -25.11
C LEU A 10 1.36 -14.89 -23.67
N SER A 11 2.54 -14.99 -23.05
CA SER A 11 2.80 -14.44 -21.71
C SER A 11 2.82 -12.91 -21.66
N VAL A 12 3.20 -12.24 -22.76
CA VAL A 12 3.23 -10.77 -22.83
C VAL A 12 1.82 -10.20 -23.03
N VAL A 13 0.96 -10.89 -23.79
CA VAL A 13 -0.41 -10.42 -24.01
C VAL A 13 -1.27 -10.56 -22.75
N VAL A 14 -1.09 -11.63 -21.96
CA VAL A 14 -1.84 -11.80 -20.69
C VAL A 14 -1.39 -10.79 -19.63
N ALA A 15 -0.11 -10.41 -19.60
CA ALA A 15 0.39 -9.36 -18.71
C ALA A 15 -0.12 -7.96 -19.11
N CYS A 16 -0.24 -7.68 -20.42
CA CYS A 16 -0.74 -6.37 -20.90
C CYS A 16 -2.25 -6.17 -20.75
N THR A 17 -3.05 -7.24 -20.68
CA THR A 17 -4.52 -7.11 -20.49
C THR A 17 -4.96 -6.79 -19.07
N ILE A 18 -4.09 -6.91 -18.06
CA ILE A 18 -4.46 -6.55 -16.67
C ILE A 18 -4.37 -5.02 -16.46
N CYS A 19 -3.70 -4.28 -17.34
CA CYS A 19 -3.47 -2.85 -17.17
C CYS A 19 -4.49 -1.92 -17.88
N HIS A 20 -5.48 -2.44 -18.60
CA HIS A 20 -6.51 -1.60 -19.25
C HIS A 20 -7.91 -2.18 -19.00
N GLY A 21 -8.59 -1.64 -17.98
CA GLY A 21 -10.01 -1.90 -17.74
C GLY A 21 -10.40 -2.34 -16.33
N GLN A 22 -9.53 -2.20 -15.32
CA GLN A 22 -9.96 -2.44 -13.95
C GLN A 22 -10.93 -1.35 -13.50
N THR A 23 -12.19 -1.72 -13.27
CA THR A 23 -13.16 -0.85 -12.62
C THR A 23 -12.67 -0.57 -11.21
N LYS A 24 -12.63 0.70 -10.79
CA LYS A 24 -12.27 1.07 -9.42
C LYS A 24 -13.53 1.26 -8.60
N LYS A 25 -13.63 0.61 -7.43
CA LYS A 25 -14.72 0.81 -6.48
C LYS A 25 -14.40 1.98 -5.54
N ARG A 26 -15.44 2.75 -5.22
CA ARG A 26 -15.40 3.75 -4.14
C ARG A 26 -15.37 3.02 -2.80
N SER A 27 -14.23 3.10 -2.12
CA SER A 27 -14.04 2.63 -0.75
C SER A 27 -13.91 3.86 0.13
N ALA A 28 -14.84 4.10 1.06
CA ALA A 28 -14.76 5.29 1.91
C ALA A 28 -13.60 5.13 2.90
N ILE A 29 -12.54 5.92 2.74
CA ILE A 29 -11.59 6.14 3.83
C ILE A 29 -12.31 7.08 4.80
N GLN A 30 -12.74 6.58 5.95
CA GLN A 30 -13.39 7.41 6.97
C GLN A 30 -12.33 8.23 7.72
N TRP A 31 -11.93 9.36 7.14
CA TRP A 31 -10.96 10.27 7.75
C TRP A 31 -11.48 10.93 9.04
N LYS A 32 -12.80 11.07 9.17
CA LYS A 32 -13.63 11.33 10.36
C LYS A 32 -15.11 11.23 9.93
N PRO A 33 -16.07 11.10 10.87
CA PRO A 33 -17.51 11.13 10.56
C PRO A 33 -18.00 12.39 9.81
N SER A 34 -17.21 13.46 9.76
CA SER A 34 -17.57 14.76 9.16
C SER A 34 -16.80 15.16 7.91
N ASP A 35 -15.79 14.40 7.45
CA ASP A 35 -14.88 14.81 6.34
C ASP A 35 -14.91 13.86 5.14
N CYS A 36 -16.10 13.50 4.67
CA CYS A 36 -16.28 12.66 3.48
C CYS A 36 -16.76 13.47 2.28
N THR A 37 -15.85 14.02 1.47
CA THR A 37 -16.22 14.45 0.11
C THR A 37 -15.58 13.59 -0.99
N SER A 38 -14.47 12.88 -0.75
CA SER A 38 -13.80 12.07 -1.77
C SER A 38 -13.54 10.62 -1.34
N PRO A 39 -14.07 9.62 -2.07
CA PRO A 39 -13.83 8.20 -1.82
C PRO A 39 -12.45 7.74 -2.32
N LEU A 40 -11.83 6.76 -1.64
CA LEU A 40 -10.70 6.03 -2.20
C LEU A 40 -11.18 5.18 -3.36
N LEU A 41 -10.42 5.16 -4.44
CA LEU A 41 -10.69 4.31 -5.58
C LEU A 41 -9.75 3.10 -5.49
N LEU A 42 -10.29 1.95 -5.12
CA LEU A 42 -9.55 0.67 -5.12
C LEU A 42 -9.94 -0.14 -6.34
N PRO A 43 -9.02 -0.93 -6.93
CA PRO A 43 -9.39 -1.94 -7.91
C PRO A 43 -10.52 -2.83 -7.39
N GLU A 44 -11.63 -2.87 -8.11
CA GLU A 44 -12.82 -3.61 -7.73
C GLU A 44 -12.55 -5.12 -7.73
N GLY A 45 -13.12 -5.83 -6.75
CA GLY A 45 -12.98 -7.28 -6.62
C GLY A 45 -11.60 -7.78 -6.14
N LEU A 46 -10.58 -6.92 -6.08
CA LEU A 46 -9.23 -7.29 -5.64
C LEU A 46 -8.95 -6.92 -4.19
N TYR A 47 -9.36 -5.73 -3.76
CA TYR A 47 -9.00 -5.20 -2.45
C TYR A 47 -10.22 -4.78 -1.64
N ASP A 48 -10.22 -5.07 -0.34
CA ASP A 48 -11.23 -4.64 0.61
C ASP A 48 -10.62 -3.68 1.65
N LEU A 49 -11.19 -2.47 1.72
CA LEU A 49 -10.78 -1.46 2.70
C LEU A 49 -11.57 -1.62 3.99
N SER A 50 -10.87 -1.60 5.12
CA SER A 50 -11.47 -1.51 6.45
C SER A 50 -10.73 -0.47 7.29
N GLN A 51 -11.46 0.25 8.13
CA GLN A 51 -10.89 1.11 9.15
C GLN A 51 -10.91 0.38 10.49
N PHE A 52 -9.79 0.36 11.21
CA PHE A 52 -9.68 -0.26 12.53
C PHE A 52 -9.30 0.74 13.63
N GLY A 53 -9.03 1.98 13.26
CA GLY A 53 -8.80 3.10 14.16
C GLY A 53 -8.92 4.42 13.41
N LYS A 54 -9.09 5.52 14.14
CA LYS A 54 -9.14 6.86 13.53
C LYS A 54 -7.84 7.12 12.76
N GLY A 55 -7.94 7.33 11.45
CA GLY A 55 -6.76 7.49 10.58
C GLY A 55 -5.91 6.22 10.41
N GLN A 56 -6.48 5.02 10.66
CA GLN A 56 -5.76 3.75 10.51
C GLN A 56 -6.59 2.80 9.64
N TYR A 57 -6.02 2.42 8.51
CA TYR A 57 -6.71 1.68 7.47
C TYR A 57 -5.95 0.41 7.11
N ARG A 58 -6.72 -0.62 6.81
CA ARG A 58 -6.26 -1.93 6.35
C ARG A 58 -6.89 -2.20 4.99
N ILE A 59 -6.05 -2.55 4.03
CA ILE A 59 -6.44 -2.97 2.68
C ILE A 59 -6.08 -4.45 2.55
N ASP A 60 -7.10 -5.27 2.40
CA ASP A 60 -7.01 -6.73 2.31
C ASP A 60 -7.11 -7.18 0.84
N GLY A 61 -6.11 -7.92 0.36
CA GLY A 61 -6.09 -8.50 -0.99
C GLY A 61 -6.75 -9.89 -1.10
N LYS A 62 -7.58 -10.29 -0.13
CA LYS A 62 -8.17 -11.63 0.05
C LYS A 62 -7.14 -12.75 0.29
N MET A 63 -5.94 -12.37 0.69
CA MET A 63 -4.86 -13.27 1.09
C MET A 63 -4.63 -13.23 2.61
N SER A 64 -5.39 -12.41 3.33
CA SER A 64 -5.14 -12.16 4.75
C SER A 64 -5.34 -13.39 5.62
N ALA A 65 -4.37 -13.62 6.49
CA ALA A 65 -4.50 -14.54 7.62
C ALA A 65 -4.59 -13.73 8.92
N GLY A 66 -5.72 -13.02 9.11
CA GLY A 66 -5.93 -12.13 10.25
C GLY A 66 -5.41 -10.70 10.00
N HIS A 67 -4.40 -10.27 10.76
CA HIS A 67 -3.73 -8.96 10.60
C HIS A 67 -2.48 -9.02 9.70
N PHE A 68 -2.23 -10.17 9.07
CA PHE A 68 -1.09 -10.41 8.19
C PHE A 68 -1.51 -10.31 6.73
N ASP A 69 -0.52 -10.15 5.84
CA ASP A 69 -0.69 -10.09 4.39
C ASP A 69 -1.69 -8.99 3.94
N CYS A 70 -1.71 -7.90 4.70
CA CYS A 70 -2.50 -6.70 4.45
C CYS A 70 -1.60 -5.49 4.25
N ILE A 71 -2.12 -4.49 3.53
CA ILE A 71 -1.48 -3.18 3.42
C ILE A 71 -2.11 -2.25 4.46
N TYR A 72 -1.26 -1.66 5.30
CA TYR A 72 -1.66 -0.72 6.33
C TYR A 72 -1.26 0.70 5.97
N PHE A 73 -2.21 1.64 6.11
CA PHE A 73 -1.97 3.08 6.01
C PHE A 73 -2.34 3.72 7.36
N ILE A 74 -1.35 4.32 8.01
CA ILE A 74 -1.48 4.89 9.35
C ILE A 74 -1.10 6.38 9.29
N PHE A 75 -2.03 7.25 9.63
CA PHE A 75 -1.84 8.70 9.67
C PHE A 75 -1.49 9.15 11.08
N GLN A 76 -0.40 9.92 11.21
CA GLN A 76 0.16 10.25 12.52
C GLN A 76 0.68 11.70 12.63
N PRO A 77 0.69 12.27 13.86
CA PRO A 77 1.15 13.62 14.16
C PRO A 77 2.62 13.91 13.88
N ASP A 78 3.48 12.92 14.13
CA ASP A 78 4.91 13.13 14.23
C ASP A 78 5.68 12.14 13.35
N ALA A 79 6.89 12.54 12.97
CA ALA A 79 7.85 11.62 12.36
C ALA A 79 8.48 10.69 13.39
N ALA A 80 8.15 10.82 14.68
CA ALA A 80 8.83 10.14 15.78
C ALA A 80 8.65 8.61 15.73
N LEU A 81 7.71 8.12 14.93
CA LEU A 81 7.54 6.73 14.60
C LEU A 81 8.30 6.28 13.35
N ASN A 82 9.14 7.11 12.73
CA ASN A 82 10.07 6.65 11.70
C ASN A 82 10.95 5.57 12.35
N PRO A 83 10.78 4.29 12.00
CA PRO A 83 11.46 3.22 12.72
C PRO A 83 12.95 3.54 12.76
N GLU A 84 13.60 3.36 13.91
CA GLU A 84 15.06 3.44 14.02
C GLU A 84 15.71 2.70 12.85
N THR A 85 16.87 3.15 12.37
CA THR A 85 17.62 2.47 11.32
C THR A 85 17.69 0.97 11.67
N VAL A 86 16.94 0.14 10.94
CA VAL A 86 16.83 -1.29 11.28
C VAL A 86 18.05 -1.97 10.68
N ALA A 87 18.95 -2.43 11.56
CA ALA A 87 20.15 -3.14 11.14
C ALA A 87 19.77 -4.36 10.28
N GLY A 88 20.41 -4.49 9.11
CA GLY A 88 20.14 -5.57 8.17
C GLY A 88 18.87 -5.40 7.33
N ALA A 89 18.20 -4.24 7.39
CA ALA A 89 17.13 -3.94 6.45
C ALA A 89 17.65 -3.71 5.03
N THR A 90 16.92 -4.25 4.06
CA THR A 90 17.12 -3.95 2.64
C THR A 90 16.27 -2.75 2.25
N GLU A 91 16.88 -1.74 1.64
CA GLU A 91 16.18 -0.54 1.19
C GLU A 91 15.82 -0.62 -0.29
N SER A 92 14.63 -0.13 -0.62
CA SER A 92 14.20 0.15 -1.99
C SER A 92 13.46 1.48 -2.00
N SER A 93 13.27 2.10 -3.17
CA SER A 93 12.56 3.39 -3.20
C SER A 93 11.61 3.50 -4.38
N PHE A 94 10.59 4.31 -4.21
CA PHE A 94 9.67 4.71 -5.25
C PHE A 94 9.34 6.20 -5.09
N VAL A 95 8.70 6.80 -6.11
CA VAL A 95 8.36 8.22 -6.12
C VAL A 95 6.84 8.39 -6.21
N VAL A 96 6.32 9.33 -5.42
CA VAL A 96 4.92 9.80 -5.47
C VAL A 96 4.92 11.32 -5.33
N LYS A 97 4.27 12.04 -6.27
CA LYS A 97 4.25 13.53 -6.30
C LYS A 97 5.61 14.16 -6.00
N ASP A 98 6.63 13.73 -6.74
CA ASP A 98 8.01 14.22 -6.59
C ASP A 98 8.68 13.93 -5.23
N THR A 99 7.99 13.22 -4.33
CA THR A 99 8.53 12.78 -3.05
C THR A 99 9.10 11.39 -3.19
N LYS A 100 10.40 11.24 -2.93
CA LYS A 100 11.05 9.93 -2.84
C LYS A 100 10.68 9.27 -1.52
N VAL A 101 10.02 8.12 -1.60
CA VAL A 101 9.65 7.29 -0.46
C VAL A 101 10.62 6.11 -0.36
N ILE A 102 11.18 5.90 0.82
CA ILE A 102 12.11 4.80 1.09
C ILE A 102 11.37 3.67 1.79
N TRP A 103 11.28 2.53 1.11
CA TRP A 103 10.90 1.26 1.73
C TRP A 103 12.09 0.67 2.46
N ARG A 104 11.84 0.14 3.64
CA ARG A 104 12.74 -0.75 4.36
C ARG A 104 12.09 -2.11 4.50
N SER A 105 12.85 -3.17 4.22
CA SER A 105 12.37 -4.55 4.33
C SER A 105 13.32 -5.38 5.19
N TYR A 106 12.76 -6.09 6.17
CA TYR A 106 13.54 -6.91 7.10
C TYR A 106 12.68 -8.02 7.72
N LYS A 107 13.34 -9.07 8.20
CA LYS A 107 12.68 -10.16 8.93
C LYS A 107 12.47 -9.77 10.38
N THR A 108 11.29 -10.03 10.92
CA THR A 108 10.95 -9.75 12.32
C THR A 108 9.91 -10.73 12.83
N ILE A 109 9.54 -10.62 14.11
CA ILE A 109 8.47 -11.39 14.74
C ILE A 109 7.36 -10.42 15.14
N VAL A 110 6.13 -10.71 14.71
CA VAL A 110 4.93 -9.94 15.04
C VAL A 110 3.94 -10.90 15.66
N GLU A 111 3.48 -10.61 16.88
CA GLU A 111 2.51 -11.47 17.60
C GLU A 111 2.96 -12.94 17.67
N GLY A 112 4.27 -13.18 17.82
CA GLY A 112 4.85 -14.53 17.86
C GLY A 112 5.00 -15.23 16.51
N ARG A 113 4.65 -14.57 15.39
CA ARG A 113 4.77 -15.11 14.04
C ARG A 113 5.96 -14.47 13.30
N PRO A 114 6.85 -15.27 12.68
CA PRO A 114 7.94 -14.74 11.87
C PRO A 114 7.39 -14.20 10.54
N VAL A 115 7.74 -12.96 10.21
CA VAL A 115 7.26 -12.26 9.01
C VAL A 115 8.38 -11.50 8.32
N ILE A 116 8.15 -11.13 7.07
CA ILE A 116 8.91 -10.11 6.37
C ILE A 116 8.12 -8.81 6.49
N ARG A 117 8.64 -7.86 7.28
CA ARG A 117 8.07 -6.51 7.34
C ARG A 117 8.63 -5.69 6.20
N LYS A 118 7.76 -4.95 5.52
CA LYS A 118 8.15 -3.86 4.62
C LYS A 118 7.39 -2.60 5.00
N GLU A 119 8.12 -1.52 5.24
CA GLU A 119 7.53 -0.28 5.74
C GLU A 119 8.22 0.97 5.23
N ALA A 120 7.46 2.06 5.18
CA ALA A 120 7.92 3.38 4.80
C ALA A 120 7.18 4.45 5.61
N VAL A 121 7.89 5.49 6.02
CA VAL A 121 7.31 6.69 6.61
C VAL A 121 7.62 7.87 5.70
N MET A 122 6.61 8.69 5.42
CA MET A 122 6.73 9.84 4.55
C MET A 122 5.86 11.00 5.03
N PRO A 123 6.17 12.24 4.64
CA PRO A 123 5.24 13.35 4.81
C PRO A 123 3.88 13.03 4.18
N ASN A 124 2.82 13.55 4.76
CA ASN A 124 1.50 13.43 4.16
C ASN A 124 1.39 14.32 2.92
N ILE A 125 1.56 13.67 1.76
CA ILE A 125 1.49 14.26 0.42
C ILE A 125 0.09 14.14 -0.22
N LEU A 126 -0.89 13.64 0.52
CA LEU A 126 -2.25 13.45 0.01
C LEU A 126 -3.01 14.79 -0.03
N PRO A 127 -3.90 14.99 -1.01
CA PRO A 127 -4.53 16.30 -1.30
C PRO A 127 -5.63 16.72 -0.29
N HIS A 128 -5.55 16.34 0.99
CA HIS A 128 -6.61 16.64 1.97
C HIS A 128 -6.15 17.62 3.05
N GLU A 129 -7.03 18.57 3.38
CA GLU A 129 -6.78 19.60 4.41
C GLU A 129 -6.67 18.97 5.81
N LYS A 130 -5.68 19.45 6.56
CA LYS A 130 -5.49 19.13 7.98
C LYS A 130 -6.62 19.73 8.80
N GLN A 131 -7.72 19.00 9.06
CA GLN A 131 -8.70 19.42 10.08
C GLN A 131 -8.66 18.55 11.35
N GLY A 132 -8.17 19.16 12.43
CA GLY A 132 -8.45 18.79 13.83
C GLY A 132 -7.85 17.45 14.31
N ASN A 133 -6.77 16.97 13.72
CA ASN A 133 -5.75 16.08 14.31
C ASN A 133 -4.57 16.05 13.33
N SER A 134 -3.36 16.19 13.83
CA SER A 134 -2.14 16.19 13.01
C SER A 134 -1.98 14.85 12.28
N SER A 135 -1.92 14.92 10.95
CA SER A 135 -1.66 13.82 10.02
C SER A 135 -0.43 14.17 9.20
N ASP A 136 0.59 14.71 9.85
CA ASP A 136 1.77 15.27 9.18
C ASP A 136 2.56 14.18 8.42
N TYR A 137 2.40 12.91 8.83
CA TYR A 137 3.06 11.76 8.24
C TYR A 137 2.10 10.60 7.97
N ILE A 138 2.52 9.75 7.03
CA ILE A 138 1.89 8.49 6.67
C ILE A 138 2.91 7.39 6.90
N TRP A 139 2.57 6.41 7.73
CA TRP A 139 3.28 5.14 7.84
C TRP A 139 2.55 4.09 7.03
N ILE A 140 3.24 3.56 6.02
CA ILE A 140 2.76 2.42 5.24
C ILE A 140 3.52 1.18 5.71
N ARG A 141 2.79 0.11 5.99
CA ARG A 141 3.35 -1.15 6.49
C ARG A 141 2.67 -2.35 5.84
N VAL A 142 3.47 -3.37 5.56
CA VAL A 142 3.03 -4.72 5.21
C VAL A 142 3.83 -5.69 6.08
N ASP A 143 3.13 -6.60 6.76
CA ASP A 143 3.75 -7.78 7.37
C ASP A 143 3.32 -9.00 6.56
N ALA A 144 4.26 -9.55 5.79
CA ALA A 144 4.00 -10.66 4.88
C ALA A 144 4.58 -11.97 5.41
N ASP A 145 3.82 -13.05 5.30
CA ASP A 145 4.28 -14.40 5.67
C ASP A 145 5.38 -14.92 4.71
N SER A 146 5.47 -14.36 3.49
CA SER A 146 6.46 -14.78 2.50
C SER A 146 6.83 -13.68 1.49
N GLN A 147 7.98 -13.85 0.82
CA GLN A 147 8.45 -12.92 -0.21
C GLN A 147 7.47 -12.80 -1.41
N PRO A 148 6.87 -13.89 -1.95
CA PRO A 148 5.89 -13.77 -3.03
C PRO A 148 4.67 -12.90 -2.69
N ILE A 149 4.16 -12.98 -1.46
CA ILE A 149 3.08 -12.10 -0.99
C ILE A 149 3.57 -10.66 -0.98
N LEU A 150 4.78 -10.44 -0.46
CA LEU A 150 5.35 -9.10 -0.41
C LEU A 150 5.57 -8.50 -1.81
N ASP A 151 6.01 -9.31 -2.77
CA ASP A 151 6.21 -8.92 -4.17
C ASP A 151 4.88 -8.56 -4.86
N GLN A 152 3.77 -9.12 -4.40
CA GLN A 152 2.42 -8.76 -4.87
C GLN A 152 1.88 -7.50 -4.19
N LEU A 153 2.03 -7.38 -2.86
CA LEU A 153 1.44 -6.28 -2.09
C LEU A 153 2.22 -4.97 -2.22
N THR A 154 3.54 -5.02 -2.41
CA THR A 154 4.38 -3.83 -2.57
C THR A 154 3.93 -2.94 -3.73
N PRO A 155 3.87 -3.42 -4.99
CA PRO A 155 3.45 -2.58 -6.11
C PRO A 155 2.01 -2.07 -5.95
N ALA A 156 1.11 -2.88 -5.35
CA ALA A 156 -0.25 -2.46 -5.06
C ALA A 156 -0.32 -1.31 -4.05
N ALA A 157 0.49 -1.36 -2.98
CA ALA A 157 0.58 -0.28 -2.01
C ALA A 157 1.09 1.02 -2.65
N GLU A 158 2.07 0.92 -3.54
CA GLU A 158 2.60 2.07 -4.28
C GLU A 158 1.57 2.66 -5.25
N GLU A 159 0.84 1.83 -5.99
CA GLU A 159 -0.22 2.27 -6.92
C GLU A 159 -1.35 2.96 -6.18
N ILE A 160 -1.84 2.37 -5.08
CA ILE A 160 -2.88 2.96 -4.24
C ILE A 160 -2.43 4.32 -3.70
N LEU A 161 -1.17 4.43 -3.28
CA LEU A 161 -0.63 5.70 -2.81
C LEU A 161 -0.54 6.74 -3.94
N ARG A 162 -0.10 6.35 -5.14
CA ARG A 162 -0.05 7.24 -6.31
C ARG A 162 -1.44 7.74 -6.68
N ASP A 163 -2.43 6.86 -6.71
CA ASP A 163 -3.83 7.19 -6.96
C ASP A 163 -4.38 8.15 -5.91
N LEU A 164 -4.10 7.88 -4.62
CA LEU A 164 -4.52 8.74 -3.51
C LEU A 164 -3.88 10.12 -3.57
N ALA A 165 -2.67 10.20 -4.08
CA ALA A 165 -1.99 11.47 -4.21
C ALA A 165 -2.63 12.32 -5.31
N GLN A 166 -3.10 11.77 -6.42
CA GLN A 166 -3.62 12.57 -7.53
C GLN A 166 -4.79 13.49 -7.11
N PRO A 167 -4.87 14.74 -7.61
CA PRO A 167 -6.04 15.59 -7.42
C PRO A 167 -7.27 14.87 -7.97
N GLN A 168 -8.33 14.74 -7.18
CA GLN A 168 -9.60 14.24 -7.69
C GLN A 168 -10.31 15.39 -8.42
N SER A 169 -10.48 15.23 -9.74
CA SER A 169 -11.18 16.16 -10.63
C SER A 169 -12.68 16.21 -10.37
#